data_AF-A0A136I1A9-F1
#
_entry.id   AF-A0A136I1A9-F1
#
_cell.length_a   1.000
_cell.length_b   1.000
_cell.length_c   1.000
_cell.angle_alpha   90.00
_cell.angle_beta   90.00
_cell.angle_gamma   90.00
#
_symmetry.space_group_name_H-M   'P 1'
#
loop_
_entity.id
_entity.type
_entity.pdbx_description
1 polymer ?
#
loop_
_entity_poly.entity_id
_entity_poly.type
_entity_poly.pdbx_seq_one_letter_code
_entity_poly.pdbx_strand_id
1 'polypeptide(L)'
;MDTETLVKRTLEEHFNLQVEKIPESDKRTPDFLVFDAINECLIEVKEKEANPELGEAREETFSRGEIFEISEALATKSALQNVVRDGRRKIKAHVTDDSTFRVVWVHCKGLAYDATLKQIITGLYGTETVVDFSSDEAFAGTCYYFGFSQFFKYRDSIDAVMVTGRKRETTLCVNNHSPRYESFKASVLVQSMPAGVRDPIYEEKEGCAFTVEGEVDRSKPNEVLSYLKEKYKTDKLNVMKMRHMEVHMAVPHRKM
;
A
#
# COMPACT_ATOMS: atom_id res chain seq x y z
N MET A 1 9.60 -10.09 18.78
CA MET A 1 9.22 -10.94 17.64
C MET A 1 9.71 -10.22 16.40
N ASP A 2 10.53 -10.88 15.59
CA ASP A 2 10.98 -10.35 14.30
C ASP A 2 9.80 -10.31 13.29
N THR A 3 9.99 -9.56 12.21
CA THR A 3 8.93 -9.30 11.22
C THR A 3 8.54 -10.56 10.45
N GLU A 4 9.47 -11.46 10.13
CA GLU A 4 9.12 -12.70 9.42
C GLU A 4 8.29 -13.65 10.29
N THR A 5 8.63 -13.78 11.57
CA THR A 5 7.82 -14.55 12.53
C THR A 5 6.41 -13.95 12.67
N LEU A 6 6.28 -12.62 12.69
CA LEU A 6 4.98 -11.94 12.69
C LEU A 6 4.17 -12.27 11.43
N VAL A 7 4.80 -12.19 10.26
CA VAL A 7 4.16 -12.46 8.96
C VAL A 7 3.70 -13.91 8.90
N LYS A 8 4.59 -14.86 9.23
CA LYS A 8 4.28 -16.29 9.23
C LYS A 8 3.08 -16.60 10.12
N ARG A 9 3.09 -16.13 11.37
CA ARG A 9 1.96 -16.31 12.30
C ARG A 9 0.67 -15.69 11.78
N THR A 10 0.75 -14.52 11.15
CA THR A 10 -0.44 -13.88 10.58
C THR A 10 -1.05 -14.73 9.46
N LEU A 11 -0.21 -15.25 8.56
CA LEU A 11 -0.64 -16.13 7.48
C LEU A 11 -1.24 -17.45 7.98
N GLU A 12 -0.60 -18.10 8.96
CA GLU A 12 -1.06 -19.38 9.52
C GLU A 12 -2.27 -19.20 10.45
N GLU A 13 -2.20 -18.30 11.43
CA GLU A 13 -3.19 -18.20 12.52
C GLU A 13 -4.40 -17.33 12.16
N HIS A 14 -4.23 -16.29 11.32
CA HIS A 14 -5.32 -15.38 10.95
C HIS A 14 -5.94 -15.69 9.60
N PHE A 15 -5.14 -16.13 8.63
CA PHE A 15 -5.63 -16.47 7.29
C PHE A 15 -5.79 -17.98 7.07
N ASN A 16 -5.37 -18.82 8.02
CA ASN A 16 -5.48 -20.28 7.94
C ASN A 16 -4.83 -20.85 6.67
N LEU A 17 -3.66 -20.31 6.32
CA LEU A 17 -2.89 -20.73 5.15
C LEU A 17 -1.74 -21.67 5.56
N GLN A 18 -1.36 -22.56 4.65
CA GLN A 18 -0.13 -23.35 4.82
C GLN A 18 1.06 -22.48 4.40
N VAL A 19 2.05 -22.35 5.29
CA VAL A 19 3.21 -21.47 5.08
C VAL A 19 4.51 -22.24 5.26
N GLU A 20 5.34 -22.23 4.22
CA GLU A 20 6.66 -22.82 4.22
C GLU A 20 7.72 -21.72 4.08
N LYS A 21 8.67 -21.68 5.02
CA LYS A 21 9.82 -20.77 4.92
C LYS A 21 10.78 -21.32 3.87
N ILE A 22 11.10 -20.50 2.88
CA ILE A 22 12.07 -20.86 1.85
C ILE A 22 13.47 -20.69 2.45
N PRO A 23 14.35 -21.71 2.37
CA PRO A 23 15.70 -21.59 2.89
C PRO A 23 16.48 -20.45 2.21
N GLU A 24 17.24 -19.72 3.01
CA GLU A 24 18.17 -18.73 2.49
C GLU A 24 19.24 -19.42 1.63
N SER A 25 19.62 -18.77 0.54
CA SER A 25 20.68 -19.26 -0.35
C SER A 25 21.47 -18.09 -0.94
N ASP A 26 22.58 -18.38 -1.61
CA ASP A 26 23.35 -17.38 -2.35
C ASP A 26 22.54 -16.75 -3.52
N LYS A 27 21.41 -17.37 -3.89
CA LYS A 27 20.47 -16.85 -4.86
C LYS A 27 19.38 -16.03 -4.17
N ARG A 28 18.85 -15.06 -4.91
CA ARG A 28 17.71 -14.23 -4.47
C ARG A 28 16.45 -15.08 -4.36
N THR A 29 16.09 -15.49 -3.15
CA THR A 29 14.86 -16.21 -2.84
C THR A 29 13.85 -15.30 -2.15
N PRO A 30 12.54 -15.47 -2.40
CA PRO A 30 11.50 -14.95 -1.53
C PRO A 30 11.53 -15.65 -0.17
N ASP A 31 10.85 -15.09 0.82
CA ASP A 31 10.95 -15.57 2.20
C ASP A 31 9.97 -16.73 2.47
N PHE A 32 8.78 -16.70 1.85
CA PHE A 32 7.74 -17.72 2.07
C PHE A 32 7.12 -18.24 0.77
N LEU A 33 6.80 -19.52 0.80
CA LEU A 33 5.89 -20.22 -0.09
C LEU A 33 4.59 -20.48 0.68
N VAL A 34 3.46 -20.06 0.13
CA VAL A 34 2.16 -20.11 0.78
C VAL A 34 1.15 -20.82 -0.11
N PHE A 35 0.34 -21.69 0.48
CA PHE A 35 -0.70 -22.42 -0.22
C PHE A 35 -2.07 -22.18 0.42
N ASP A 36 -3.07 -21.95 -0.45
CA ASP A 36 -4.49 -21.88 -0.07
C ASP A 36 -5.29 -23.11 -0.53
N ALA A 37 -4.60 -24.27 -0.57
CA ALA A 37 -5.04 -25.57 -1.10
C ALA A 37 -5.12 -25.68 -2.63
N ILE A 38 -5.37 -24.60 -3.36
CA ILE A 38 -5.51 -24.63 -4.83
C ILE A 38 -4.46 -23.75 -5.51
N ASN A 39 -4.11 -22.63 -4.90
CA ASN A 39 -3.15 -21.68 -5.45
C ASN A 39 -1.85 -21.69 -4.66
N GLU A 40 -0.78 -21.42 -5.41
CA GLU A 40 0.55 -21.16 -4.86
C GLU A 40 0.80 -19.64 -4.81
N CYS A 41 1.40 -19.17 -3.73
CA CYS A 41 1.74 -17.76 -3.53
C CYS A 41 3.16 -17.62 -2.97
N LEU A 42 3.99 -16.83 -3.65
CA LEU A 42 5.31 -16.43 -3.16
C LEU A 42 5.20 -15.08 -2.46
N ILE A 43 5.68 -15.03 -1.21
CA ILE A 43 5.70 -13.82 -0.39
C ILE A 43 7.13 -13.42 -0.08
N GLU A 44 7.48 -12.18 -0.45
CA GLU A 44 8.67 -11.50 0.05
C GLU A 44 8.30 -10.52 1.14
N VAL A 45 8.97 -10.60 2.28
CA VAL A 45 8.82 -9.70 3.41
C VAL A 45 9.84 -8.56 3.34
N LYS A 46 9.36 -7.35 3.55
CA LYS A 46 10.15 -6.14 3.67
C LYS A 46 9.76 -5.40 4.93
N GLU A 47 10.76 -4.92 5.65
CA GLU A 47 10.57 -3.99 6.74
C GLU A 47 10.90 -2.58 6.29
N LYS A 48 10.08 -1.61 6.70
CA LYS A 48 10.34 -0.20 6.47
C LYS A 48 10.21 0.59 7.77
N GLU A 49 11.31 1.18 8.20
CA GLU A 49 11.31 2.16 9.28
C GLU A 49 10.96 3.55 8.75
N ALA A 50 9.94 4.15 9.37
CA ALA A 50 9.45 5.49 9.10
C ALA A 50 10.30 6.50 9.89
N ASN A 51 10.95 7.39 9.14
CA ASN A 51 11.71 8.57 9.60
C ASN A 51 12.39 8.37 10.98
N PRO A 52 13.46 7.55 11.05
CA PRO A 52 14.11 7.23 12.33
C PRO A 52 14.58 8.46 13.11
N GLU A 53 14.96 9.53 12.39
CA GLU A 53 15.37 10.83 12.94
C GLU A 53 14.28 11.53 13.78
N LEU A 54 13.00 11.25 13.52
CA LEU A 54 11.90 11.85 14.30
C LEU A 54 11.87 11.35 15.75
N GLY A 55 12.46 10.17 16.02
CA GLY A 55 12.53 9.62 17.38
C GLY A 55 13.32 10.54 18.31
N GLU A 56 14.54 10.91 17.91
CA GLU A 56 15.42 11.76 18.70
C GLU A 56 14.84 13.18 18.86
N ALA A 57 14.34 13.77 17.76
CA ALA A 57 13.72 15.10 17.78
C ALA A 57 12.49 15.17 18.72
N ARG A 58 11.70 14.08 18.78
CA ARG A 58 10.56 13.99 19.70
C ARG A 58 11.00 13.98 21.16
N GLU A 59 11.98 13.14 21.51
CA GLU A 59 12.48 13.07 22.88
C GLU A 59 13.09 14.40 23.34
N GLU A 60 13.80 15.10 22.45
CA GLU A 60 14.33 16.43 22.72
C GLU A 60 13.19 17.44 22.99
N THR A 61 12.14 17.42 22.18
CA THR A 61 10.95 18.29 22.34
C THR A 61 10.23 18.02 23.66
N PHE A 62 10.09 16.74 24.04
CA PHE A 62 9.49 16.37 25.32
C PHE A 62 10.34 16.77 26.52
N SER A 63 11.66 16.76 26.41
CA SER A 63 12.55 17.23 27.48
C SER A 63 12.34 18.72 27.81
N ARG A 64 11.81 19.50 26.85
CA ARG A 64 11.43 20.91 27.03
C ARG A 64 9.98 21.10 27.47
N GLY A 65 9.21 20.03 27.60
CA GLY A 65 7.78 20.08 27.94
C GLY A 65 6.89 20.58 26.79
N GLU A 66 7.36 20.47 25.54
CA GLU A 66 6.68 20.97 24.35
C GLU A 66 5.89 19.86 23.63
N ILE A 67 4.96 20.27 22.76
CA ILE A 67 4.22 19.38 21.87
C ILE A 67 5.08 19.10 20.63
N PHE A 68 5.15 17.82 20.21
CA PHE A 68 5.85 17.44 18.99
C PHE A 68 4.85 17.20 17.86
N GLU A 69 4.96 17.99 16.80
CA GLU A 69 4.09 17.91 15.62
C GLU A 69 4.83 17.31 14.42
N ILE A 70 4.16 16.38 13.73
CA ILE A 70 4.64 15.80 12.48
C ILE A 70 3.65 16.18 11.37
N SER A 71 4.17 16.73 10.28
CA SER A 71 3.41 17.05 9.08
C SER A 71 4.12 16.54 7.83
N GLU A 72 3.65 15.43 7.27
CA GLU A 72 4.24 14.82 6.08
C GLU A 72 3.34 14.93 4.86
N ALA A 73 3.91 15.26 3.70
CA ALA A 73 3.18 15.15 2.44
C ALA A 73 2.92 13.67 2.11
N LEU A 74 1.74 13.35 1.57
CA LEU A 74 1.39 11.97 1.18
C LEU A 74 1.89 11.57 -0.22
N ALA A 75 2.70 12.43 -0.85
CA ALA A 75 3.35 12.12 -2.12
C ALA A 75 4.36 10.99 -1.97
N THR A 76 4.45 10.14 -2.99
CA THR A 76 5.39 9.01 -2.99
C THR A 76 6.84 9.49 -2.91
N LYS A 77 7.59 8.98 -1.93
CA LYS A 77 9.05 9.14 -1.84
C LYS A 77 9.74 8.11 -2.74
N SER A 78 10.77 8.51 -3.49
CA SER A 78 11.55 7.61 -4.37
C SER A 78 12.12 6.39 -3.64
N ALA A 79 12.51 6.55 -2.37
CA ALA A 79 12.98 5.48 -1.51
C ALA A 79 11.94 4.36 -1.29
N LEU A 80 10.64 4.69 -1.30
CA LEU A 80 9.55 3.72 -1.12
C LEU A 80 9.27 2.92 -2.40
N GLN A 81 9.60 3.47 -3.58
CA GLN A 81 9.50 2.75 -4.85
C GLN A 81 10.53 1.61 -4.95
N ASN A 82 11.65 1.71 -4.23
CA ASN A 82 12.68 0.67 -4.23
C ASN A 82 12.22 -0.61 -3.50
N VAL A 83 11.36 -0.48 -2.49
CA VAL A 83 10.92 -1.61 -1.65
C VAL A 83 10.22 -2.69 -2.49
N VAL A 84 9.26 -2.28 -3.33
CA VAL A 84 8.51 -3.19 -4.20
C VAL A 84 9.40 -3.72 -5.33
N ARG A 85 10.25 -2.84 -5.91
CA ARG A 85 11.18 -3.22 -6.99
C ARG A 85 12.12 -4.35 -6.56
N ASP A 86 12.67 -4.24 -5.35
CA ASP A 86 13.67 -5.18 -4.87
C ASP A 86 13.02 -6.50 -4.43
N GLY A 87 11.83 -6.45 -3.82
CA GLY A 87 11.07 -7.67 -3.51
C GLY A 87 10.64 -8.45 -4.75
N ARG A 88 10.15 -7.75 -5.78
CA ARG A 88 9.81 -8.34 -7.09
C ARG A 88 10.97 -9.12 -7.71
N ARG A 89 12.20 -8.63 -7.57
CA ARG A 89 13.39 -9.27 -8.17
C ARG A 89 13.68 -10.63 -7.55
N LYS A 90 13.44 -10.80 -6.25
CA LYS A 90 13.57 -12.08 -5.57
C LYS A 90 12.46 -13.04 -5.96
N ILE A 91 11.20 -12.58 -5.92
CA ILE A 91 10.05 -13.40 -6.34
C ILE A 91 10.25 -13.92 -7.76
N LYS A 92 10.54 -13.04 -8.73
CA LYS A 92 10.71 -13.42 -10.14
C LYS A 92 11.77 -14.52 -10.36
N ALA A 93 12.81 -14.58 -9.54
CA ALA A 93 13.86 -15.58 -9.66
C ALA A 93 13.45 -16.99 -9.18
N HIS A 94 12.32 -17.08 -8.47
CA HIS A 94 11.83 -18.31 -7.83
C HIS A 94 10.48 -18.80 -8.39
N VAL A 95 9.85 -18.02 -9.28
CA VAL A 95 8.63 -18.44 -9.98
C VAL A 95 8.96 -19.61 -10.91
N THR A 96 8.27 -20.73 -10.71
CA THR A 96 8.34 -21.93 -11.56
C THR A 96 7.09 -22.13 -12.41
N ASP A 97 5.95 -21.59 -11.97
CA ASP A 97 4.66 -21.58 -12.67
C ASP A 97 4.14 -20.14 -12.85
N ASP A 98 3.59 -19.85 -14.03
CA ASP A 98 2.99 -18.55 -14.33
C ASP A 98 1.69 -18.29 -13.57
N SER A 99 1.07 -19.35 -13.03
CA SER A 99 -0.10 -19.27 -12.15
C SER A 99 0.24 -18.79 -10.72
N THR A 100 1.50 -18.97 -10.27
CA THR A 100 1.95 -18.60 -8.92
C THR A 100 1.74 -17.11 -8.64
N PHE A 101 1.01 -16.82 -7.57
CA PHE A 101 0.77 -15.46 -7.09
C PHE A 101 2.02 -14.82 -6.48
N ARG A 102 2.17 -13.52 -6.69
CA ARG A 102 3.41 -12.76 -6.40
C ARG A 102 3.07 -11.60 -5.49
N VAL A 103 3.34 -11.76 -4.20
CA VAL A 103 2.97 -10.79 -3.18
C VAL A 103 4.21 -10.25 -2.47
N VAL A 104 4.29 -8.93 -2.31
CA VAL A 104 5.27 -8.31 -1.41
C VAL A 104 4.55 -7.88 -0.14
N TRP A 105 5.05 -8.31 1.00
CA TRP A 105 4.60 -7.87 2.32
C TRP A 105 5.50 -6.75 2.82
N VAL A 106 4.95 -5.59 3.11
CA VAL A 106 5.70 -4.45 3.68
C VAL A 106 5.20 -4.16 5.09
N HIS A 107 6.04 -4.39 6.08
CA HIS A 107 5.77 -4.04 7.47
C HIS A 107 6.40 -2.68 7.81
N CYS A 108 5.57 -1.71 8.16
CA CYS A 108 6.00 -0.37 8.54
C CYS A 108 6.10 -0.23 10.06
N LYS A 109 7.24 0.27 10.53
CA LYS A 109 7.52 0.59 11.94
C LYS A 109 8.04 2.02 12.07
N GLY A 110 8.10 2.55 13.29
CA GLY A 110 8.61 3.90 13.56
C GLY A 110 7.50 4.91 13.86
N LEU A 111 7.85 6.18 13.99
CA LEU A 111 6.90 7.29 14.17
C LEU A 111 6.32 7.68 12.81
N ALA A 112 5.07 8.16 12.79
CA ALA A 112 4.35 8.48 11.56
C ALA A 112 4.36 7.34 10.53
N TYR A 113 4.35 6.07 10.98
CA TYR A 113 4.30 4.93 10.07
C TYR A 113 3.00 4.95 9.25
N ASP A 114 1.91 5.56 9.75
CA ASP A 114 0.65 5.77 9.04
C ASP A 114 0.87 6.63 7.77
N ALA A 115 1.73 7.66 7.83
CA ALA A 115 2.12 8.44 6.65
C ALA A 115 2.91 7.61 5.65
N THR A 116 3.86 6.80 6.13
CA THR A 116 4.68 5.93 5.28
C THR A 116 3.82 4.87 4.57
N LEU A 117 2.85 4.28 5.28
CA LEU A 117 1.88 3.34 4.72
C LEU A 117 1.09 4.01 3.58
N LYS A 118 0.55 5.21 3.83
CA LYS A 118 -0.17 5.97 2.80
C LYS A 118 0.72 6.31 1.60
N GLN A 119 1.95 6.74 1.82
CA GLN A 119 2.91 7.04 0.74
C GLN A 119 3.25 5.79 -0.10
N ILE A 120 3.33 4.60 0.52
CA ILE A 120 3.51 3.33 -0.19
C ILE A 120 2.30 3.07 -1.09
N ILE A 121 1.08 3.11 -0.53
CA ILE A 121 -0.17 2.90 -1.29
C ILE A 121 -0.28 3.91 -2.43
N THR A 122 0.00 5.19 -2.16
CA THR A 122 0.06 6.25 -3.19
C THR A 122 1.02 5.88 -4.31
N GLY A 123 2.19 5.33 -3.99
CA GLY A 123 3.18 4.94 -4.98
C GLY A 123 2.85 3.64 -5.73
N LEU A 124 2.09 2.73 -5.12
CA LEU A 124 1.63 1.51 -5.78
C LEU A 124 0.68 1.86 -6.92
N TYR A 125 -0.32 2.68 -6.60
CA TYR A 125 -1.40 3.01 -7.52
C TYR A 125 -1.20 4.31 -8.29
N GLY A 126 -0.24 5.15 -7.91
CA GLY A 126 -0.09 6.49 -8.47
C GLY A 126 -1.30 7.37 -8.15
N THR A 127 -1.75 7.37 -6.89
CA THR A 127 -3.02 8.04 -6.53
C THR A 127 -2.85 9.52 -6.21
N GLU A 128 -3.92 10.28 -6.43
CA GLU A 128 -4.11 11.61 -5.87
C GLU A 128 -5.51 11.71 -5.25
N THR A 129 -5.76 12.70 -4.40
CA THR A 129 -7.12 13.00 -3.93
C THR A 129 -7.80 13.93 -4.93
N VAL A 130 -8.95 13.52 -5.44
CA VAL A 130 -9.79 14.34 -6.34
C VAL A 130 -11.08 14.69 -5.61
N VAL A 131 -11.46 15.95 -5.69
CA VAL A 131 -12.67 16.49 -5.07
C VAL A 131 -13.61 16.95 -6.17
N ASP A 132 -14.87 16.48 -6.10
CA ASP A 132 -15.96 16.94 -6.96
C ASP A 132 -16.84 17.94 -6.21
N PHE A 133 -16.88 19.18 -6.73
CA PHE A 133 -17.74 20.25 -6.24
C PHE A 133 -19.03 20.40 -7.06
N SER A 134 -19.40 19.39 -7.85
CA SER A 134 -20.61 19.39 -8.69
C SER A 134 -21.91 19.53 -7.90
N SER A 135 -21.97 18.96 -6.70
CA SER A 135 -23.15 18.92 -5.84
C SER A 135 -22.90 19.51 -4.44
N ASP A 136 -23.98 19.77 -3.71
CA ASP A 136 -23.92 20.20 -2.30
C ASP A 136 -23.34 19.11 -1.39
N GLU A 137 -23.39 17.85 -1.82
CA GLU A 137 -22.69 16.71 -1.21
C GLU A 137 -21.34 16.54 -1.92
N ALA A 138 -20.40 17.45 -1.65
CA ALA A 138 -19.07 17.40 -2.25
C ALA A 138 -18.38 16.06 -1.92
N PHE A 139 -17.97 15.32 -2.94
CA PHE A 139 -17.28 14.05 -2.78
C PHE A 139 -15.77 14.25 -2.90
N ALA A 140 -15.01 13.76 -1.92
CA ALA A 140 -13.56 13.69 -1.98
C ALA A 140 -13.14 12.21 -2.01
N GLY A 141 -12.58 11.78 -3.13
CA GLY A 141 -12.24 10.39 -3.39
C GLY A 141 -10.78 10.19 -3.75
N THR A 142 -10.31 8.96 -3.58
CA THR A 142 -9.03 8.52 -4.15
C THR A 142 -9.17 8.41 -5.66
N CYS A 143 -8.28 9.04 -6.41
CA CYS A 143 -8.15 8.83 -7.84
C CYS A 143 -6.98 7.89 -8.11
N TYR A 144 -7.27 6.67 -8.51
CA TYR A 144 -6.28 5.67 -8.92
C TYR A 144 -5.69 6.01 -10.29
N TYR A 145 -4.41 5.70 -10.46
CA TYR A 145 -3.67 5.85 -11.72
C TYR A 145 -3.59 7.28 -12.25
N PHE A 146 -3.72 8.27 -11.36
CA PHE A 146 -3.54 9.68 -11.69
C PHE A 146 -2.10 9.99 -12.14
N GLY A 147 -1.14 9.50 -11.36
CA GLY A 147 0.29 9.66 -11.61
C GLY A 147 0.98 8.34 -11.94
N PHE A 148 2.29 8.31 -11.71
CA PHE A 148 3.08 7.10 -11.91
C PHE A 148 2.66 5.97 -10.95
N SER A 149 2.30 4.81 -11.51
CA SER A 149 1.92 3.61 -10.77
C SER A 149 2.97 2.50 -10.89
N GLN A 150 3.41 1.98 -9.74
CA GLN A 150 4.25 0.78 -9.71
C GLN A 150 3.49 -0.47 -10.14
N PHE A 151 2.20 -0.57 -9.81
CA PHE A 151 1.36 -1.69 -10.25
C PHE A 151 1.22 -1.74 -11.77
N PHE A 152 1.04 -0.60 -12.44
CA PHE A 152 1.04 -0.55 -13.89
C PHE A 152 2.43 -0.94 -14.48
N LYS A 153 3.51 -0.42 -13.89
CA LYS A 153 4.89 -0.71 -14.33
C LYS A 153 5.29 -2.18 -14.13
N TYR A 154 4.81 -2.81 -13.06
CA TYR A 154 5.19 -4.17 -12.66
C TYR A 154 4.05 -5.18 -12.77
N ARG A 155 3.05 -4.88 -13.61
CA ARG A 155 1.84 -5.68 -13.82
C ARG A 155 2.09 -7.17 -14.05
N ASP A 156 3.12 -7.52 -14.79
CA ASP A 156 3.43 -8.93 -15.09
C ASP A 156 4.18 -9.65 -13.97
N SER A 157 4.55 -8.95 -12.88
CA SER A 157 5.49 -9.45 -11.89
C SER A 157 5.02 -9.34 -10.44
N ILE A 158 3.99 -8.53 -10.16
CA ILE A 158 3.42 -8.33 -8.82
C ILE A 158 1.92 -8.37 -8.94
N ASP A 159 1.29 -9.23 -8.15
CA ASP A 159 -0.16 -9.41 -8.14
C ASP A 159 -0.81 -8.63 -6.99
N ALA A 160 -0.08 -8.48 -5.87
CA ALA A 160 -0.50 -7.62 -4.77
C ALA A 160 0.66 -7.15 -3.90
N VAL A 161 0.38 -6.15 -3.08
CA VAL A 161 1.24 -5.75 -1.97
C VAL A 161 0.41 -5.70 -0.71
N MET A 162 0.83 -6.42 0.32
CA MET A 162 0.24 -6.34 1.65
C MET A 162 1.03 -5.34 2.49
N VAL A 163 0.36 -4.37 3.10
CA VAL A 163 0.99 -3.37 3.94
C VAL A 163 0.43 -3.47 5.36
N THR A 164 1.33 -3.50 6.34
CA THR A 164 0.97 -3.60 7.76
C THR A 164 1.68 -2.56 8.59
N GLY A 165 1.04 -2.13 9.67
CA GLY A 165 1.61 -1.22 10.67
C GLY A 165 1.60 -1.81 12.08
N ARG A 166 1.91 -0.97 13.08
CA ARG A 166 1.94 -1.40 14.49
C ARG A 166 0.57 -1.73 15.08
N LYS A 167 -0.49 -1.09 14.58
CA LYS A 167 -1.88 -1.29 15.06
C LYS A 167 -2.54 -2.60 14.59
N ARG A 168 -1.77 -3.53 13.99
CA ARG A 168 -2.28 -4.78 13.37
C ARG A 168 -3.27 -4.55 12.22
N GLU A 169 -3.40 -3.32 11.75
CA GLU A 169 -4.13 -3.02 10.53
C GLU A 169 -3.35 -3.59 9.34
N THR A 170 -4.06 -4.34 8.50
CA THR A 170 -3.51 -4.98 7.31
C THR A 170 -4.31 -4.50 6.12
N THR A 171 -3.62 -3.92 5.14
CA THR A 171 -4.20 -3.51 3.86
C THR A 171 -3.60 -4.34 2.74
N LEU A 172 -4.44 -5.11 2.04
CA LEU A 172 -4.07 -5.84 0.84
C LEU A 172 -4.37 -4.98 -0.39
N CYS A 173 -3.33 -4.47 -1.04
CA CYS A 173 -3.43 -3.69 -2.26
C CYS A 173 -3.36 -4.64 -3.47
N VAL A 174 -4.45 -4.79 -4.21
CA VAL A 174 -4.55 -5.68 -5.37
C VAL A 174 -4.12 -4.97 -6.65
N ASN A 175 -3.31 -5.62 -7.48
CA ASN A 175 -2.93 -5.10 -8.78
C ASN A 175 -3.94 -5.52 -9.86
N ASN A 176 -4.93 -4.69 -10.18
CA ASN A 176 -5.88 -4.97 -11.27
C ASN A 176 -5.29 -4.88 -12.69
N HIS A 177 -4.00 -4.53 -12.84
CA HIS A 177 -3.30 -4.69 -14.10
C HIS A 177 -2.61 -6.05 -14.25
N SER A 178 -2.54 -6.85 -13.17
CA SER A 178 -1.93 -8.17 -13.24
C SER A 178 -2.74 -9.10 -14.15
N PRO A 179 -2.08 -9.94 -14.98
CA PRO A 179 -2.76 -11.00 -15.72
C PRO A 179 -3.42 -12.06 -14.82
N ARG A 180 -3.06 -12.10 -13.53
CA ARG A 180 -3.65 -12.98 -12.50
C ARG A 180 -4.71 -12.27 -11.65
N TYR A 181 -5.16 -11.06 -12.01
CA TYR A 181 -6.07 -10.28 -11.16
C TYR A 181 -7.33 -11.04 -10.76
N GLU A 182 -8.06 -11.62 -11.73
CA GLU A 182 -9.33 -12.30 -11.45
C GLU A 182 -9.13 -13.57 -10.60
N SER A 183 -8.10 -14.37 -10.88
CA SER A 183 -7.79 -15.55 -10.08
C SER A 183 -7.29 -15.18 -8.69
N PHE A 184 -6.47 -14.14 -8.56
CA PHE A 184 -6.01 -13.65 -7.27
C PHE A 184 -7.16 -13.10 -6.42
N LYS A 185 -8.11 -12.39 -7.02
CA LYS A 185 -9.30 -11.88 -6.35
C LYS A 185 -10.19 -13.00 -5.80
N ALA A 186 -10.21 -14.15 -6.47
CA ALA A 186 -10.91 -15.35 -6.01
C ALA A 186 -10.12 -16.16 -4.96
N SER A 187 -8.85 -15.83 -4.69
CA SER A 187 -8.01 -16.56 -3.73
C SER A 187 -8.50 -16.41 -2.29
N VAL A 188 -8.16 -17.38 -1.43
CA VAL A 188 -8.54 -17.36 -0.01
C VAL A 188 -7.98 -16.13 0.69
N LEU A 189 -6.77 -15.69 0.30
CA LEU A 189 -6.13 -14.52 0.88
C LEU A 189 -6.99 -13.27 0.74
N VAL A 190 -7.57 -13.02 -0.44
CA VAL A 190 -8.46 -11.87 -0.67
C VAL A 190 -9.80 -12.08 0.04
N GLN A 191 -10.39 -13.28 -0.07
CA GLN A 191 -11.71 -13.57 0.51
C GLN A 191 -11.72 -13.52 2.05
N SER A 192 -10.58 -13.78 2.68
CA SER A 192 -10.41 -13.67 4.14
C SER A 192 -10.33 -12.21 4.66
N MET A 193 -10.23 -11.22 3.75
CA MET A 193 -9.99 -9.81 4.08
C MET A 193 -11.02 -8.83 3.49
N PRO A 194 -12.34 -9.02 3.66
CA PRO A 194 -13.35 -8.23 2.94
C PRO A 194 -13.26 -6.71 3.18
N ALA A 195 -12.86 -6.28 4.38
CA ALA A 195 -12.71 -4.85 4.73
C ALA A 195 -11.27 -4.31 4.59
N GLY A 196 -10.30 -5.20 4.33
CA GLY A 196 -8.87 -4.85 4.27
C GLY A 196 -8.31 -4.78 2.85
N VAL A 197 -9.14 -4.99 1.83
CA VAL A 197 -8.72 -5.04 0.42
C VAL A 197 -8.91 -3.68 -0.23
N ARG A 198 -7.86 -3.19 -0.91
CA ARG A 198 -7.91 -2.05 -1.82
C ARG A 198 -7.92 -2.59 -3.24
N ASP A 199 -9.03 -2.41 -3.92
CA ASP A 199 -9.26 -2.84 -5.30
C ASP A 199 -9.86 -1.67 -6.11
N PRO A 200 -9.08 -1.05 -7.01
CA PRO A 200 -9.52 0.13 -7.76
C PRO A 200 -10.81 -0.09 -8.56
N ILE A 201 -10.99 -1.29 -9.13
CA ILE A 201 -12.17 -1.62 -9.94
C ILE A 201 -13.42 -1.71 -9.08
N TYR A 202 -13.29 -2.31 -7.89
CA TYR A 202 -14.38 -2.39 -6.93
C TYR A 202 -14.73 -1.02 -6.37
N GLU A 203 -13.73 -0.26 -5.89
CA GLU A 203 -13.97 1.05 -5.28
C GLU A 203 -14.57 2.07 -6.26
N GLU A 204 -14.19 2.03 -7.54
CA GLU A 204 -14.83 2.87 -8.57
C GLU A 204 -16.28 2.47 -8.82
N LYS A 205 -16.55 1.17 -8.94
CA LYS A 205 -17.90 0.65 -9.19
C LYS A 205 -18.87 1.02 -8.05
N GLU A 206 -18.39 1.04 -6.82
CA GLU A 206 -19.15 1.47 -5.64
C GLU A 206 -19.25 3.00 -5.51
N GLY A 207 -18.66 3.77 -6.44
CA GLY A 207 -18.67 5.24 -6.40
C GLY A 207 -17.80 5.84 -5.31
N CYS A 208 -16.87 5.06 -4.73
CA CYS A 208 -15.96 5.50 -3.67
C CYS A 208 -14.58 5.94 -4.18
N ALA A 209 -14.34 5.86 -5.48
CA ALA A 209 -13.07 6.26 -6.10
C ALA A 209 -13.23 6.72 -7.55
N PHE A 210 -12.22 7.42 -8.03
CA PHE A 210 -12.01 7.71 -9.44
C PHE A 210 -10.89 6.84 -10.01
N THR A 211 -10.92 6.55 -11.30
CA THR A 211 -9.83 5.82 -11.98
C THR A 211 -9.49 6.45 -13.33
N VAL A 212 -8.20 6.45 -13.65
CA VAL A 212 -7.68 6.90 -14.94
C VAL A 212 -7.30 5.69 -15.78
N GLU A 213 -8.13 5.38 -16.77
CA GLU A 213 -7.93 4.26 -17.67
C GLU A 213 -7.40 4.73 -19.03
N GLY A 214 -6.76 3.81 -19.75
CA GLY A 214 -6.26 4.07 -21.10
C GLY A 214 -4.97 4.90 -21.19
N GLU A 215 -4.73 5.41 -22.40
CA GLU A 215 -3.51 6.11 -22.81
C GLU A 215 -3.62 7.61 -22.52
N VAL A 216 -3.56 7.97 -21.23
CA VAL A 216 -3.41 9.36 -20.79
C VAL A 216 -1.95 9.61 -20.38
N ASP A 217 -1.39 10.75 -20.80
CA ASP A 217 -0.06 11.17 -20.35
C ASP A 217 -0.10 11.62 -18.89
N ARG A 218 0.20 10.66 -18.00
CA ARG A 218 0.21 10.84 -16.54
C ARG A 218 1.33 11.76 -16.04
N SER A 219 2.25 12.21 -16.91
CA SER A 219 3.22 13.25 -16.56
C SER A 219 2.62 14.66 -16.59
N LYS A 220 1.41 14.80 -17.15
CA LYS A 220 0.69 16.07 -17.29
C LYS A 220 -0.62 16.03 -16.50
N PRO A 221 -0.63 16.50 -15.23
CA PRO A 221 -1.81 16.46 -14.37
C PRO A 221 -3.07 17.09 -14.97
N ASN A 222 -2.92 18.10 -15.82
CA ASN A 222 -4.06 18.77 -16.47
C ASN A 222 -4.73 17.89 -17.54
N GLU A 223 -3.97 17.06 -18.26
CA GLU A 223 -4.54 16.10 -19.23
C GLU A 223 -5.32 15.01 -18.49
N VAL A 224 -4.76 14.50 -17.39
CA VAL A 224 -5.42 13.54 -16.50
C VAL A 224 -6.71 14.11 -15.92
N LEU A 225 -6.68 15.35 -15.42
CA LEU A 225 -7.86 16.00 -14.87
C LEU A 225 -8.92 16.23 -15.96
N SER A 226 -8.52 16.59 -17.18
CA SER A 226 -9.45 16.77 -18.31
C SER A 226 -10.13 15.44 -18.68
N TYR A 227 -9.37 14.35 -18.73
CA TYR A 227 -9.91 13.00 -18.93
C TYR A 227 -10.95 12.64 -17.85
N LEU A 228 -10.65 12.90 -16.58
CA LEU A 228 -11.59 12.62 -15.49
C LEU A 228 -12.88 13.44 -15.63
N LYS A 229 -12.78 14.73 -15.97
CA LYS A 229 -13.94 15.59 -16.16
C LYS A 229 -14.86 15.08 -17.27
N GLU A 230 -14.27 14.58 -18.36
CA GLU A 230 -15.00 13.94 -19.46
C GLU A 230 -15.65 12.61 -19.02
N LYS A 231 -14.86 11.70 -18.40
CA LYS A 231 -15.31 10.37 -17.96
C LYS A 231 -16.49 10.47 -16.99
N TYR A 232 -16.41 11.36 -16.00
CA TYR A 232 -17.42 11.52 -14.95
C TYR A 232 -18.44 12.64 -15.23
N LYS A 233 -18.36 13.29 -16.40
CA LYS A 233 -19.31 14.32 -16.87
C LYS A 233 -19.48 15.48 -15.88
N THR A 234 -18.37 15.99 -15.35
CA THR A 234 -18.35 17.14 -14.42
C THR A 234 -17.15 18.03 -14.67
N ASP A 235 -17.36 19.35 -14.73
CA ASP A 235 -16.27 20.32 -14.89
C ASP A 235 -15.63 20.76 -13.57
N LYS A 236 -16.20 20.33 -12.44
CA LYS A 236 -15.87 20.84 -11.09
C LYS A 236 -14.91 19.95 -10.31
N LEU A 237 -14.23 19.02 -10.98
CA LEU A 237 -13.16 18.23 -10.39
C LEU A 237 -11.90 19.06 -10.14
N ASN A 238 -11.31 18.91 -8.95
CA ASN A 238 -10.02 19.50 -8.57
C ASN A 238 -9.15 18.48 -7.83
N VAL A 239 -7.83 18.61 -7.97
CA VAL A 239 -6.86 17.79 -7.25
C VAL A 239 -6.47 18.47 -5.94
N MET A 240 -6.55 17.73 -4.83
CA MET A 240 -6.17 18.21 -3.50
C MET A 240 -4.94 17.46 -2.98
N LYS A 241 -3.86 18.19 -2.70
CA LYS A 241 -2.65 17.59 -2.14
C LYS A 241 -2.80 17.38 -0.64
N MET A 242 -2.89 16.12 -0.24
CA MET A 242 -3.09 15.75 1.15
C MET A 242 -1.79 15.67 1.94
N ARG A 243 -1.88 16.01 3.23
CA ARG A 243 -0.82 15.83 4.22
C ARG A 243 -1.31 14.93 5.35
N HIS A 244 -0.40 14.14 5.91
CA HIS A 244 -0.61 13.45 7.17
C HIS A 244 -0.15 14.35 8.31
N MET A 245 -1.00 14.49 9.32
CA MET A 245 -0.68 15.21 10.54
C MET A 245 -0.79 14.26 11.73
N GLU A 246 0.24 14.27 12.58
CA GLU A 246 0.29 13.54 13.85
C GLU A 246 0.81 14.49 14.93
N VAL A 247 0.24 14.40 16.12
CA VAL A 247 0.64 15.20 17.27
C VAL A 247 0.94 14.27 18.43
N HIS A 248 2.12 14.43 19.04
CA HIS A 248 2.51 13.70 20.23
C HIS A 248 2.68 14.66 21.41
N MET A 249 2.19 14.24 22.58
CA MET A 249 2.38 14.95 23.84
C MET A 249 2.76 13.96 24.95
N ALA A 250 3.68 14.37 25.83
CA ALA A 250 3.94 13.66 27.07
C ALA A 250 2.97 14.17 28.15
N VAL A 251 2.18 13.27 28.74
CA VAL A 251 1.23 13.63 29.80
C VAL A 251 1.78 13.13 31.14
N PRO A 252 1.91 13.99 32.16
CA PRO A 252 2.34 13.56 33.48
C PRO A 252 1.38 12.50 34.03
N HIS A 253 1.88 11.30 34.31
CA HIS A 253 1.10 10.29 35.01
C HIS A 253 1.14 10.59 36.52
N ARG A 254 0.07 11.15 37.08
CA ARG A 254 -0.10 11.13 38.55
C ARG A 254 -0.33 9.68 38.95
N LYS A 255 0.66 9.06 39.61
CA LYS A 255 0.39 7.87 40.43
C LYS A 255 -0.63 8.29 41.49
N MET A 256 -1.85 7.76 41.41
CA MET A 256 -2.76 7.75 42.56
C MET A 256 -2.29 6.72 43.56
#